data_AF-Q63404-F1
#
_entry.id   AF-Q63404-F1
#
_cell.length_a   1.000
_cell.length_b   1.000
_cell.length_c   1.000
_cell.angle_alpha   90.00
_cell.angle_beta   90.00
_cell.angle_gamma   90.00
#
_symmetry.space_group_name_H-M   'P 1'
#
loop_
_entity.id
_entity.type
_entity.pdbx_description
1 polymer ?
#
loop_
_entity_poly.entity_id
_entity_poly.type
_entity_poly.pdbx_seq_one_letter_code
_entity_poly.pdbx_strand_id
1 'polypeptide(L)'
;RGATCDHITGECRCSPGYTGAFCEDLCPPGKHGPQCEQRCPCQNGGVCHHVTGECSCPSGWMGTVCGQPCPEGRFGKNCSQECQCHNGGACDAATGQCHCSPGYTGERCQDECPVGTYGVRCAETCRCVNGGKCYHVSGTCLCEAGFSGEFCEARLCPEGLYGIKCDKRCPCHLDNTHSCHPMSGECGCKPGWSGLYCNETCSPGFYGEACQQICSCQNG
;
A
#
# COMPACT_ATOMS: atom_id res chain seq x y z
N ARG A 1 -10.95 -6.53 52.05
CA ARG A 1 -10.88 -5.60 53.21
C ARG A 1 -11.94 -4.52 52.96
N GLY A 2 -12.97 -4.42 53.82
CA GLY A 2 -14.04 -3.41 53.69
C GLY A 2 -15.49 -3.91 53.71
N ALA A 3 -15.74 -5.21 53.86
CA ALA A 3 -17.10 -5.75 54.03
C ALA A 3 -17.56 -5.63 55.49
N THR A 4 -18.86 -5.42 55.71
CA THR A 4 -19.47 -5.35 57.05
C THR A 4 -20.52 -6.44 57.21
N CYS A 5 -20.83 -6.84 58.44
CA CYS A 5 -21.83 -7.88 58.73
C CYS A 5 -23.05 -7.23 59.38
N ASP A 6 -24.25 -7.61 58.93
CA ASP A 6 -25.49 -7.19 59.56
C ASP A 6 -25.68 -7.95 60.88
N HIS A 7 -25.68 -7.22 61.99
CA HIS A 7 -25.78 -7.80 63.34
C HIS A 7 -27.11 -8.49 63.65
N ILE A 8 -28.16 -8.30 62.83
CA ILE A 8 -29.48 -8.92 63.03
C ILE A 8 -29.63 -10.15 62.13
N THR A 9 -29.32 -10.02 60.83
CA THR A 9 -29.53 -11.11 59.86
C THR A 9 -28.30 -12.02 59.71
N GLY A 10 -27.12 -11.57 60.09
CA GLY A 10 -25.84 -12.25 59.84
C GLY A 10 -25.35 -12.12 58.40
N GLU A 11 -26.03 -11.35 57.55
CA GLU A 11 -25.69 -11.19 56.14
C GLU A 11 -24.48 -10.27 55.95
N CYS A 12 -23.60 -10.63 55.01
CA CYS A 12 -22.44 -9.82 54.66
C CYS A 12 -22.83 -8.71 53.67
N ARG A 13 -22.58 -7.46 54.04
CA ARG A 13 -22.62 -6.30 53.15
C ARG A 13 -21.27 -6.12 52.48
N CYS A 14 -21.22 -6.47 51.20
CA CYS A 14 -19.99 -6.45 50.41
C CYS A 14 -19.53 -5.03 50.07
N SER A 15 -18.21 -4.88 49.96
CA SER A 15 -17.62 -3.65 49.38
C SER A 15 -18.05 -3.50 47.91
N PRO A 16 -18.03 -2.27 47.36
CA PRO A 16 -18.40 -2.05 45.96
C PRO A 16 -17.60 -2.94 45.01
N GLY A 17 -18.30 -3.55 44.06
CA GLY A 17 -17.72 -4.46 43.08
C GLY A 17 -17.68 -5.94 43.46
N TYR A 18 -18.18 -6.32 44.63
CA TYR A 18 -18.18 -7.72 45.11
C TYR A 18 -19.58 -8.19 45.51
N THR A 19 -19.82 -9.49 45.40
CA THR A 19 -21.06 -10.19 45.73
C THR A 19 -20.76 -11.59 46.27
N GLY A 20 -21.79 -12.39 46.53
CA GLY A 20 -21.67 -13.70 47.17
C GLY A 20 -21.93 -13.66 48.68
N ALA A 21 -22.15 -14.82 49.28
CA ALA A 21 -22.53 -14.93 50.69
C ALA A 21 -21.43 -14.43 51.64
N PHE A 22 -20.17 -14.51 51.20
CA PHE A 22 -18.98 -14.10 51.93
C PHE A 22 -18.17 -13.01 51.18
N CYS A 23 -18.78 -12.36 50.18
CA CYS A 23 -18.16 -11.33 49.35
C CYS A 23 -16.91 -11.80 48.59
N GLU A 24 -16.91 -13.07 48.17
CA GLU A 24 -15.82 -13.72 47.45
C GLU A 24 -15.88 -13.52 45.94
N ASP A 25 -17.07 -13.23 45.40
CA ASP A 25 -17.31 -13.11 43.96
C ASP A 25 -17.22 -11.66 43.50
N LEU A 26 -16.78 -11.45 42.26
CA LEU A 26 -16.90 -10.16 41.58
C LEU A 26 -18.34 -9.93 41.13
N CYS A 27 -18.72 -8.67 40.93
CA CYS A 27 -20.00 -8.38 40.29
C CYS A 27 -20.14 -9.13 38.96
N PRO A 28 -21.35 -9.66 38.67
CA PRO A 28 -21.60 -10.36 37.41
C PRO A 28 -21.43 -9.41 36.21
N PRO A 29 -21.12 -9.93 35.01
CA PRO A 29 -20.96 -9.13 33.81
C PRO A 29 -22.14 -8.17 33.58
N GLY A 30 -21.83 -6.90 33.30
CA GLY A 30 -22.84 -5.85 33.09
C GLY A 30 -23.34 -5.18 34.37
N LYS A 31 -22.77 -5.50 35.55
CA LYS A 31 -23.09 -4.83 36.82
C LYS A 31 -21.85 -4.32 37.55
N HIS A 32 -22.01 -3.28 38.37
CA HIS A 32 -20.95 -2.70 39.19
C HIS A 32 -21.47 -2.02 40.48
N GLY A 33 -20.55 -1.49 41.28
CA GLY A 33 -20.88 -0.65 42.44
C GLY A 33 -21.27 -1.45 43.69
N PRO A 34 -21.83 -0.78 44.72
CA PRO A 34 -22.28 -1.42 45.96
C PRO A 34 -23.33 -2.50 45.66
N GLN A 35 -23.13 -3.70 46.21
CA GLN A 35 -24.01 -4.86 46.05
C GLN A 35 -24.33 -5.24 44.58
N CYS A 36 -23.53 -4.74 43.61
CA CYS A 36 -23.73 -4.99 42.18
C CYS A 36 -25.12 -4.58 41.66
N GLU A 37 -25.71 -3.51 42.19
CA GLU A 37 -27.04 -3.04 41.76
C GLU A 37 -26.98 -2.13 40.53
N GLN A 38 -25.83 -1.50 40.27
CA GLN A 38 -25.67 -0.54 39.18
C GLN A 38 -25.41 -1.28 37.86
N ARG A 39 -26.07 -0.85 36.78
CA ARG A 39 -25.85 -1.40 35.43
C ARG A 39 -24.67 -0.71 34.76
N CYS A 40 -23.84 -1.50 34.09
CA CYS A 40 -22.73 -0.96 33.32
C CYS A 40 -23.24 -0.22 32.07
N PRO A 41 -22.76 1.01 31.82
CA PRO A 41 -23.23 1.84 30.71
C PRO A 41 -22.55 1.54 29.37
N CYS A 42 -21.57 0.64 29.34
CA CYS A 42 -20.70 0.41 28.19
C CYS A 42 -21.45 -0.17 26.99
N GLN A 43 -21.14 0.35 25.80
CA GLN A 43 -21.69 -0.06 24.51
C GLN A 43 -20.62 -0.79 23.68
N ASN A 44 -21.01 -1.32 22.52
CA ASN A 44 -20.12 -1.95 21.53
C ASN A 44 -19.20 -3.06 22.08
N GLY A 45 -19.62 -3.75 23.16
CA GLY A 45 -18.82 -4.79 23.79
C GLY A 45 -17.76 -4.29 24.78
N GLY A 46 -17.86 -3.03 25.22
CA GLY A 46 -17.01 -2.49 26.28
C GLY A 46 -17.18 -3.21 27.62
N VAL A 47 -16.08 -3.35 28.35
CA VAL A 47 -16.04 -4.02 29.65
C VAL A 47 -15.97 -2.97 30.74
N CYS A 48 -16.94 -2.97 31.65
CA CYS A 48 -16.94 -2.06 32.79
C CYS A 48 -16.06 -2.56 33.93
N HIS A 49 -15.45 -1.63 34.65
CA HIS A 49 -14.79 -1.90 35.90
C HIS A 49 -15.83 -2.23 36.99
N HIS A 50 -15.71 -3.38 37.64
CA HIS A 50 -16.71 -3.89 38.58
C HIS A 50 -16.97 -2.97 39.80
N VAL A 51 -15.99 -2.15 40.20
CA VAL A 51 -16.16 -1.20 41.31
C VAL A 51 -16.76 0.13 40.85
N THR A 52 -16.18 0.73 39.80
CA THR A 52 -16.44 2.14 39.42
C THR A 52 -17.44 2.28 38.27
N GLY A 53 -17.62 1.24 37.46
CA GLY A 53 -18.46 1.27 36.25
C GLY A 53 -17.78 1.89 35.03
N GLU A 54 -16.53 2.34 35.14
CA GLU A 54 -15.77 2.91 34.03
C GLU A 54 -15.56 1.88 32.92
N CYS A 55 -15.73 2.30 31.67
CA CYS A 55 -15.65 1.41 30.52
C CYS A 55 -14.23 1.33 29.96
N SER A 56 -13.76 0.10 29.76
CA SER A 56 -12.63 -0.22 28.89
C SER A 56 -13.18 -0.55 27.51
N CYS A 57 -12.88 0.30 26.52
CA CYS A 57 -13.42 0.15 25.19
C CYS A 57 -12.65 -0.86 24.35
N PRO A 58 -13.36 -1.65 23.54
CA PRO A 58 -12.73 -2.57 22.60
C PRO A 58 -12.05 -1.78 21.48
N SER A 59 -11.26 -2.48 20.67
CA SER A 59 -10.58 -1.86 19.55
C SER A 59 -11.57 -1.23 18.57
N GLY A 60 -11.25 -0.02 18.10
CA GLY A 60 -12.11 0.74 17.17
C GLY A 60 -13.12 1.66 17.86
N TRP A 61 -13.20 1.65 19.20
CA TRP A 61 -14.15 2.44 19.97
C TRP A 61 -13.49 3.22 21.10
N MET A 62 -14.08 4.37 21.43
CA MET A 62 -13.70 5.23 22.54
C MET A 62 -14.90 5.95 23.17
N GLY A 63 -14.60 6.84 24.11
CA GLY A 63 -15.57 7.58 24.90
C GLY A 63 -15.91 6.87 26.20
N THR A 64 -16.54 7.59 27.12
CA THR A 64 -16.84 7.10 28.49
C THR A 64 -17.74 5.86 28.52
N VAL A 65 -18.51 5.64 27.46
CA VAL A 65 -19.42 4.50 27.29
C VAL A 65 -19.11 3.67 26.04
N CYS A 66 -17.96 3.89 25.38
CA CYS A 66 -17.57 3.17 24.17
C CYS A 66 -18.54 3.30 22.98
N GLY A 67 -19.30 4.40 22.93
CA GLY A 67 -20.28 4.68 21.88
C GLY A 67 -19.72 5.41 20.66
N GLN A 68 -18.46 5.88 20.72
CA GLN A 68 -17.84 6.67 19.65
C GLN A 68 -16.80 5.83 18.92
N PRO A 69 -16.82 5.78 17.57
CA PRO A 69 -15.74 5.14 16.83
C PRO A 69 -14.44 5.92 17.02
N CYS A 70 -13.29 5.28 16.72
CA CYS A 70 -12.02 5.99 16.72
C CYS A 70 -12.05 7.15 15.73
N PRO A 71 -11.46 8.30 16.09
CA PRO A 71 -11.24 9.39 15.13
C PRO A 71 -10.23 8.94 14.07
N GLU A 72 -10.25 9.62 12.92
CA GLU A 72 -9.27 9.38 11.86
C GLU A 72 -7.83 9.50 12.41
N GLY A 73 -6.98 8.58 11.98
CA GLY A 73 -5.59 8.52 12.42
C GLY A 73 -5.35 7.80 13.75
N ARG A 74 -6.37 7.21 14.39
CA ARG A 74 -6.20 6.42 15.62
C ARG A 74 -6.85 5.05 15.55
N PHE A 75 -6.28 4.10 16.29
CA PHE A 75 -6.79 2.72 16.33
C PHE A 75 -6.56 2.02 17.67
N GLY A 76 -7.11 0.81 17.78
CA GLY A 76 -6.93 -0.08 18.92
C GLY A 76 -7.83 0.27 20.12
N LYS A 77 -7.57 -0.36 21.26
CA LYS A 77 -8.39 -0.18 22.48
C LYS A 77 -8.33 1.26 22.95
N ASN A 78 -9.49 1.84 23.22
CA ASN A 78 -9.66 3.26 23.58
C ASN A 78 -9.00 4.22 22.56
N CYS A 79 -8.76 3.78 21.32
CA CYS A 79 -8.09 4.56 20.27
C CYS A 79 -6.73 5.15 20.71
N SER A 80 -6.02 4.40 21.55
CA SER A 80 -4.78 4.85 22.18
C SER A 80 -3.56 4.79 21.26
N GLN A 81 -3.65 4.11 20.11
CA GLN A 81 -2.57 4.00 19.13
C GLN A 81 -2.82 4.94 17.94
N GLU A 82 -1.73 5.38 17.32
CA GLU A 82 -1.73 6.28 16.17
C GLU A 82 -1.45 5.50 14.88
N CYS A 83 -2.23 5.78 13.84
CA CYS A 83 -2.05 5.22 12.52
C CYS A 83 -0.87 5.86 11.80
N GLN A 84 -0.05 5.05 11.16
CA GLN A 84 1.15 5.51 10.44
C GLN A 84 1.03 5.29 8.92
N CYS A 85 -0.18 5.35 8.38
CA CYS A 85 -0.42 5.17 6.94
C CYS A 85 0.05 6.40 6.16
N HIS A 86 0.76 6.19 5.07
CA HIS A 86 1.27 7.23 4.16
C HIS A 86 0.42 7.34 2.90
N ASN A 87 0.69 8.38 2.10
CA ASN A 87 0.13 8.56 0.74
C ASN A 87 -1.41 8.46 0.66
N GLY A 88 -2.11 8.99 1.66
CA GLY A 88 -3.57 8.94 1.72
C GLY A 88 -4.14 7.54 1.95
N GLY A 89 -3.37 6.62 2.52
CA GLY A 89 -3.86 5.31 2.95
C GLY A 89 -4.85 5.43 4.12
N ALA A 90 -5.95 4.70 4.05
CA ALA A 90 -6.95 4.65 5.11
C ALA A 90 -6.54 3.65 6.19
N CYS A 91 -6.73 3.99 7.46
CA CYS A 91 -6.37 3.14 8.58
C CYS A 91 -7.61 2.43 9.14
N ASP A 92 -7.53 1.12 9.34
CA ASP A 92 -8.56 0.38 10.05
C ASP A 92 -8.53 0.71 11.56
N ALA A 93 -9.63 1.24 12.08
CA ALA A 93 -9.73 1.71 13.47
C ALA A 93 -9.57 0.60 14.53
N ALA A 94 -9.81 -0.67 14.17
CA ALA A 94 -9.71 -1.78 15.11
C ALA A 94 -8.28 -2.36 15.14
N THR A 95 -7.68 -2.54 13.98
CA THR A 95 -6.42 -3.29 13.79
C THR A 95 -5.21 -2.39 13.55
N GLY A 96 -5.43 -1.18 13.02
CA GLY A 96 -4.37 -0.28 12.58
C GLY A 96 -3.81 -0.59 11.20
N GLN A 97 -4.40 -1.57 10.48
CA GLN A 97 -3.95 -1.93 9.14
C GLN A 97 -4.20 -0.80 8.15
N CYS A 98 -3.23 -0.55 7.26
CA CYS A 98 -3.36 0.45 6.21
C CYS A 98 -3.95 -0.16 4.93
N HIS A 99 -4.98 0.50 4.41
CA HIS A 99 -5.57 0.27 3.11
C HIS A 99 -5.07 1.35 2.15
N CYS A 100 -4.16 0.97 1.26
CA CYS A 100 -3.47 1.92 0.41
C CYS A 100 -4.36 2.48 -0.71
N SER A 101 -4.19 3.78 -0.95
CA SER A 101 -4.75 4.45 -2.13
C SER A 101 -4.15 3.87 -3.42
N PRO A 102 -4.83 4.01 -4.57
CA PRO A 102 -4.32 3.53 -5.85
C PRO A 102 -2.91 4.06 -6.14
N GLY A 103 -2.04 3.19 -6.64
CA GLY A 103 -0.66 3.52 -6.95
C GLY A 103 0.34 3.38 -5.80
N TYR A 104 -0.11 2.95 -4.62
CA TYR A 104 0.77 2.74 -3.46
C TYR A 104 0.61 1.34 -2.87
N THR A 105 1.69 0.88 -2.23
CA THR A 105 1.82 -0.45 -1.62
C THR A 105 2.72 -0.42 -0.39
N GLY A 106 2.91 -1.59 0.23
CA GLY A 106 3.62 -1.77 1.50
C GLY A 106 2.70 -1.68 2.71
N GLU A 107 3.17 -2.18 3.86
CA GLU A 107 2.39 -2.28 5.10
C GLU A 107 1.82 -0.95 5.59
N ARG A 108 2.51 0.16 5.30
CA ARG A 108 2.09 1.52 5.63
C ARG A 108 1.84 2.39 4.41
N CYS A 109 1.68 1.80 3.23
CA CYS A 109 1.47 2.53 1.97
C CYS A 109 2.61 3.50 1.60
N GLN A 110 3.83 3.20 2.06
CA GLN A 110 4.99 4.06 1.87
C GLN A 110 5.62 3.95 0.48
N ASP A 111 5.37 2.84 -0.22
CA ASP A 111 6.01 2.53 -1.49
C ASP A 111 5.06 2.85 -2.65
N GLU A 112 5.57 3.41 -3.74
CA GLU A 112 4.84 3.49 -5.01
C GLU A 112 4.72 2.09 -5.64
N CYS A 113 3.75 1.91 -6.54
CA CYS A 113 3.69 0.67 -7.29
C CYS A 113 4.98 0.39 -8.06
N PRO A 114 5.45 -0.87 -8.10
CA PRO A 114 6.62 -1.26 -8.87
C PRO A 114 6.51 -0.81 -10.34
N VAL A 115 7.66 -0.56 -10.96
CA VAL A 115 7.71 -0.20 -12.39
C VAL A 115 6.97 -1.24 -13.21
N GLY A 116 5.99 -0.78 -13.99
CA GLY A 116 5.16 -1.64 -14.84
C GLY A 116 3.81 -2.05 -14.23
N THR A 117 3.48 -1.66 -13.00
CA THR A 117 2.16 -1.89 -12.41
C THR A 117 1.52 -0.61 -11.87
N TYR A 118 0.19 -0.63 -11.70
CA TYR A 118 -0.57 0.52 -11.23
C TYR A 118 -1.88 0.14 -10.53
N GLY A 119 -2.57 1.15 -9.99
CA GLY A 119 -3.92 1.00 -9.44
C GLY A 119 -3.96 0.47 -8.00
N VAL A 120 -5.13 -0.01 -7.57
CA VAL A 120 -5.33 -0.51 -6.20
C VAL A 120 -4.50 -1.77 -6.00
N ARG A 121 -3.67 -1.79 -4.96
CA ARG A 121 -2.74 -2.90 -4.66
C ARG A 121 -1.80 -3.26 -5.80
N CYS A 122 -1.57 -2.32 -6.74
CA CYS A 122 -0.71 -2.53 -7.91
C CYS A 122 -1.11 -3.76 -8.76
N ALA A 123 -2.41 -4.06 -8.80
CA ALA A 123 -2.93 -5.27 -9.45
C ALA A 123 -2.96 -5.16 -10.98
N GLU A 124 -2.93 -3.94 -11.52
CA GLU A 124 -2.99 -3.70 -12.96
C GLU A 124 -1.60 -3.62 -13.56
N THR A 125 -1.45 -4.08 -14.81
CA THR A 125 -0.17 -4.07 -15.54
C THR A 125 -0.18 -2.97 -16.59
N CYS A 126 0.88 -2.18 -16.63
CA CYS A 126 1.09 -1.12 -17.59
C CYS A 126 1.25 -1.68 -19.00
N ARG A 127 0.63 -1.01 -19.97
CA ARG A 127 0.60 -1.44 -21.39
C ARG A 127 1.40 -0.54 -22.32
N CYS A 128 2.14 0.42 -21.78
CA CYS A 128 2.94 1.36 -22.55
C CYS A 128 4.02 0.64 -23.36
N VAL A 129 4.17 1.00 -24.63
CA VAL A 129 5.19 0.49 -25.55
C VAL A 129 6.17 1.59 -25.95
N ASN A 130 7.18 1.24 -26.76
CA ASN A 130 8.15 2.19 -27.33
C ASN A 130 8.81 3.12 -26.28
N GLY A 131 9.23 2.55 -25.14
CA GLY A 131 9.89 3.32 -24.08
C GLY A 131 8.96 4.20 -23.24
N GLY A 132 7.64 4.14 -23.48
CA GLY A 132 6.64 4.87 -22.69
C GLY A 132 6.68 4.52 -21.21
N LYS A 133 6.60 5.54 -20.35
CA LYS A 133 6.54 5.38 -18.89
C LYS A 133 5.10 5.42 -18.42
N CYS A 134 4.76 4.55 -17.49
CA CYS A 134 3.42 4.43 -16.96
C CYS A 134 3.29 5.16 -15.62
N TYR A 135 2.21 5.89 -15.41
CA TYR A 135 1.90 6.50 -14.11
C TYR A 135 1.40 5.43 -13.13
N HIS A 136 2.05 5.30 -11.97
CA HIS A 136 1.73 4.28 -10.96
C HIS A 136 0.29 4.36 -10.41
N VAL A 137 -0.36 5.53 -10.46
CA VAL A 137 -1.75 5.69 -9.98
C VAL A 137 -2.77 5.22 -11.02
N SER A 138 -2.69 5.75 -12.24
CA SER A 138 -3.73 5.64 -13.27
C SER A 138 -3.42 4.65 -14.38
N GLY A 139 -2.16 4.27 -14.55
CA GLY A 139 -1.72 3.42 -15.66
C GLY A 139 -1.52 4.17 -16.99
N THR A 140 -1.80 5.47 -17.02
CA THR A 140 -1.69 6.26 -18.24
C THR A 140 -0.24 6.34 -18.71
N CYS A 141 -0.02 6.39 -20.02
CA CYS A 141 1.32 6.41 -20.59
C CYS A 141 1.80 7.83 -20.86
N LEU A 142 2.99 8.13 -20.35
CA LEU A 142 3.82 9.25 -20.78
C LEU A 142 4.74 8.75 -21.90
N CYS A 143 4.44 9.17 -23.13
CA CYS A 143 5.17 8.72 -24.30
C CYS A 143 6.55 9.36 -24.42
N GLU A 144 7.49 8.55 -24.88
CA GLU A 144 8.80 9.03 -25.30
C GLU A 144 8.67 9.93 -26.53
N ALA A 145 9.61 10.87 -26.69
CA ALA A 145 9.55 11.86 -27.75
C ALA A 145 9.52 11.20 -29.13
N GLY A 146 8.44 11.40 -29.89
CA GLY A 146 8.29 10.79 -31.22
C GLY A 146 7.25 9.70 -31.31
N PHE A 147 6.63 9.38 -30.18
CA PHE A 147 5.50 8.47 -30.09
C PHE A 147 4.27 9.18 -29.52
N SER A 148 3.10 8.67 -29.86
CA SER A 148 1.81 9.11 -29.36
C SER A 148 0.81 7.93 -29.31
N GLY A 149 -0.43 8.20 -28.93
CA GLY A 149 -1.44 7.17 -28.67
C GLY A 149 -1.60 6.90 -27.19
N GLU A 150 -2.59 6.08 -26.85
CA GLU A 150 -2.94 5.75 -25.46
C GLU A 150 -1.82 4.94 -24.79
N PHE A 151 -1.18 4.07 -25.56
CA PHE A 151 -0.12 3.18 -25.11
C PHE A 151 1.24 3.51 -25.77
N CYS A 152 1.35 4.67 -26.41
CA CYS A 152 2.55 5.10 -27.16
C CYS A 152 2.86 4.22 -28.39
N GLU A 153 1.83 3.61 -28.96
CA GLU A 153 1.91 2.71 -30.11
C GLU A 153 2.10 3.44 -31.44
N ALA A 154 1.67 4.70 -31.53
CA ALA A 154 1.70 5.47 -32.77
C ALA A 154 3.05 6.18 -32.93
N ARG A 155 3.76 5.89 -34.02
CA ARG A 155 4.96 6.66 -34.42
C ARG A 155 4.52 7.98 -35.04
N LEU A 156 5.16 9.08 -34.65
CA LEU A 156 4.88 10.40 -35.23
C LEU A 156 5.46 10.56 -36.64
N CYS A 157 6.58 9.90 -36.94
CA CYS A 157 7.17 9.88 -38.27
C CYS A 157 6.97 8.53 -38.95
N PRO A 158 6.77 8.52 -40.29
CA PRO A 158 6.82 7.30 -41.08
C PRO A 158 8.16 6.56 -40.94
N GLU A 159 8.18 5.27 -41.23
CA GLU A 159 9.41 4.49 -41.17
C GLU A 159 10.53 5.08 -42.05
N GLY A 160 11.74 5.09 -41.51
CA GLY A 160 12.93 5.63 -42.19
C GLY A 160 13.06 7.16 -42.16
N LEU A 161 12.11 7.88 -41.55
CA LEU A 161 12.18 9.32 -41.36
C LEU A 161 12.22 9.68 -39.87
N TYR A 162 12.86 10.81 -39.57
CA TYR A 162 12.94 11.32 -38.20
C TYR A 162 12.96 12.85 -38.11
N GLY A 163 12.78 13.34 -36.89
CA GLY A 163 12.84 14.74 -36.51
C GLY A 163 11.47 15.39 -36.39
N ILE A 164 11.43 16.62 -35.87
CA ILE A 164 10.19 17.34 -35.55
C ILE A 164 9.24 17.47 -36.77
N LYS A 165 9.79 17.51 -37.99
CA LYS A 165 9.04 17.62 -39.25
C LYS A 165 9.07 16.36 -40.11
N CYS A 166 9.71 15.29 -39.63
CA CYS A 166 9.92 14.05 -40.39
C CYS A 166 10.60 14.28 -41.77
N ASP A 167 11.46 15.28 -41.88
CA ASP A 167 12.12 15.69 -43.12
C ASP A 167 13.53 15.09 -43.28
N LYS A 168 14.06 14.43 -42.25
CA LYS A 168 15.37 13.80 -42.26
C LYS A 168 15.23 12.29 -42.44
N ARG A 169 16.08 11.71 -43.29
CA ARG A 169 16.20 10.25 -43.44
C ARG A 169 17.09 9.68 -42.36
N CYS A 170 16.67 8.56 -41.77
CA CYS A 170 17.46 7.85 -40.78
C CYS A 170 18.86 7.54 -41.33
N PRO A 171 19.94 7.89 -40.60
CA PRO A 171 21.31 7.72 -41.07
C PRO A 171 21.84 6.28 -40.95
N CYS A 172 20.95 5.32 -40.71
CA CYS A 172 21.27 3.95 -40.32
C CYS A 172 21.53 3.04 -41.54
N HIS A 173 22.39 2.03 -41.35
CA HIS A 173 22.55 0.94 -42.33
C HIS A 173 21.34 0.00 -42.34
N LEU A 174 20.49 0.14 -43.35
CA LEU A 174 19.21 -0.56 -43.47
C LEU A 174 19.28 -2.09 -43.27
N ASP A 175 20.32 -2.74 -43.77
CA ASP A 175 20.47 -4.20 -43.65
C ASP A 175 20.73 -4.66 -42.21
N ASN A 176 21.33 -3.79 -41.40
CA ASN A 176 21.81 -4.08 -40.04
C ASN A 176 21.02 -3.36 -38.96
N THR A 177 20.07 -2.51 -39.33
CA THR A 177 19.23 -1.75 -38.42
C THR A 177 17.90 -2.47 -38.19
N HIS A 178 17.54 -2.61 -36.93
CA HIS A 178 16.24 -3.11 -36.48
C HIS A 178 15.21 -1.99 -36.47
N SER A 179 15.56 -0.81 -35.95
CA SER A 179 14.65 0.34 -35.88
C SER A 179 15.40 1.67 -35.90
N CYS A 180 14.68 2.76 -36.19
CA CYS A 180 15.20 4.13 -36.10
C CYS A 180 14.23 4.98 -35.29
N HIS A 181 14.74 5.72 -34.31
CA HIS A 181 13.93 6.53 -33.41
C HIS A 181 13.32 7.73 -34.16
N PRO A 182 11.99 7.94 -34.10
CA PRO A 182 11.30 8.90 -34.97
C PRO A 182 11.60 10.37 -34.67
N MET A 183 12.19 10.71 -33.52
CA MET A 183 12.59 12.10 -33.22
C MET A 183 14.09 12.32 -33.23
N SER A 184 14.87 11.40 -32.67
CA SER A 184 16.32 11.56 -32.56
C SER A 184 17.08 11.02 -33.79
N GLY A 185 16.48 10.09 -34.55
CA GLY A 185 17.15 9.38 -35.63
C GLY A 185 18.12 8.31 -35.16
N GLU A 186 18.12 8.00 -33.86
CA GLU A 186 18.97 6.97 -33.26
C GLU A 186 18.64 5.58 -33.80
N CYS A 187 19.68 4.82 -34.13
CA CYS A 187 19.56 3.51 -34.77
C CYS A 187 19.61 2.40 -33.72
N GLY A 188 18.52 1.62 -33.62
CA GLY A 188 18.53 0.33 -32.93
C GLY A 188 19.11 -0.73 -33.86
N CYS A 189 20.27 -1.29 -33.52
CA CYS A 189 20.96 -2.27 -34.37
C CYS A 189 20.43 -3.69 -34.16
N LYS A 190 20.40 -4.49 -35.23
CA LYS A 190 20.11 -5.92 -35.16
C LYS A 190 21.18 -6.64 -34.32
N PRO A 191 20.87 -7.80 -33.71
CA PRO A 191 21.85 -8.56 -32.93
C PRO A 191 23.13 -8.82 -33.73
N GLY A 192 24.29 -8.63 -33.08
CA GLY A 192 25.59 -8.77 -33.73
C GLY A 192 26.14 -7.48 -34.34
N TRP A 193 25.35 -6.40 -34.39
CA TRP A 193 25.74 -5.09 -34.91
C TRP A 193 25.70 -4.01 -33.83
N SER A 194 26.59 -3.03 -33.97
CA SER A 194 26.78 -1.89 -33.08
C SER A 194 27.19 -0.64 -33.85
N GLY A 195 27.47 0.43 -33.10
CA GLY A 195 27.82 1.74 -33.64
C GLY A 195 26.59 2.62 -33.87
N LEU A 196 26.82 3.92 -34.00
CA LEU A 196 25.76 4.94 -34.11
C LEU A 196 24.87 4.74 -35.36
N TYR A 197 25.40 4.09 -36.39
CA TYR A 197 24.73 3.85 -37.67
C TYR A 197 24.56 2.35 -38.00
N CYS A 198 24.84 1.45 -37.06
CA CYS A 198 24.82 -0.01 -37.28
C CYS A 198 25.76 -0.51 -38.38
N ASN A 199 26.93 0.12 -38.49
CA ASN A 199 27.98 -0.20 -39.47
C ASN A 199 29.11 -1.08 -38.89
N GLU A 200 29.10 -1.33 -37.58
CA GLU A 200 30.13 -2.09 -36.88
C GLU A 200 29.56 -3.41 -36.37
N THR A 201 30.38 -4.45 -36.33
CA THR A 201 30.02 -5.71 -35.66
C THR A 201 30.38 -5.63 -34.17
N CYS A 202 29.75 -6.45 -33.34
CA CYS A 202 30.12 -6.54 -31.93
C CYS A 202 31.62 -6.78 -31.73
N SER A 203 32.19 -6.09 -30.74
CA SER A 203 33.58 -6.32 -30.30
C SER A 203 33.78 -7.78 -29.89
N PRO A 204 34.99 -8.34 -30.08
CA PRO A 204 35.29 -9.70 -29.65
C PRO A 204 34.91 -9.94 -28.19
N GLY A 205 34.15 -11.01 -27.95
CA GLY A 205 33.64 -11.35 -26.61
C GLY A 205 32.25 -10.80 -26.28
N PHE A 206 31.61 -10.05 -27.18
CA PHE A 206 30.25 -9.52 -27.00
C PHE A 206 29.30 -9.97 -28.11
N TYR A 207 28.00 -10.09 -27.78
CA TYR A 207 26.96 -10.49 -28.71
C TYR A 207 25.58 -9.96 -28.28
N GLY A 208 24.54 -10.26 -29.08
CA GLY A 208 23.15 -9.89 -28.77
C GLY A 208 22.76 -8.50 -29.26
N GLU A 209 21.58 -8.04 -28.84
CA GLU A 209 21.07 -6.69 -29.14
C GLU A 209 21.98 -5.63 -28.52
N ALA A 210 22.36 -4.62 -29.32
CA ALA A 210 23.33 -3.59 -28.95
C ALA A 210 24.65 -4.12 -28.34
N CYS A 211 25.00 -5.39 -28.60
CA CYS A 211 26.20 -6.07 -28.09
C CYS A 211 26.33 -6.07 -26.55
N GLN A 212 25.21 -6.11 -25.82
CA GLN A 212 25.22 -6.04 -24.35
C GLN A 212 25.50 -7.38 -23.65
N GLN A 213 25.51 -8.50 -24.38
CA GLN A 213 25.70 -9.83 -23.81
C GLN A 213 27.17 -10.25 -23.95
N ILE A 214 27.71 -10.90 -22.92
CA ILE A 214 29.11 -11.34 -22.87
C ILE A 214 29.19 -12.82 -23.25
N CYS A 215 30.06 -13.14 -24.21
CA CYS A 215 30.34 -14.53 -24.59
C CYS A 215 30.94 -15.30 -23.41
N SER A 216 30.28 -16.38 -23.02
CA SER A 216 30.75 -17.27 -21.94
C SER A 216 31.37 -18.55 -22.51
N CYS A 217 32.45 -18.40 -23.27
CA CYS A 217 33.17 -19.53 -23.86
C CYS A 217 34.20 -20.08 -22.86
N GLN A 218 34.14 -21.38 -22.54
CA GLN A 218 35.25 -22.09 -21.89
C GLN A 218 36.11 -22.75 -22.98
N ASN A 219 37.42 -22.48 -22.95
CA ASN A 219 38.46 -23.07 -23.82
C ASN A 219 38.44 -22.69 -25.32
N GLY A 220 38.14 -21.43 -25.65
CA GLY A 220 38.39 -20.89 -26.99
C GLY A 220 37.41 -21.37 -28.06
#